data_AF-A0A674A481-F1
#
_entry.id   AF-A0A674A481-F1
#
_cell.length_a   1.000
_cell.length_b   1.000
_cell.length_c   1.000
_cell.angle_alpha   90.00
_cell.angle_beta   90.00
_cell.angle_gamma   90.00
#
_symmetry.space_group_name_H-M   'P 1'
#
loop_
_entity.id
_entity.type
_entity.pdbx_description
1 polymer ?
#
loop_
_entity_poly.entity_id
_entity_poly.type
_entity_poly.pdbx_seq_one_letter_code
_entity_poly.pdbx_strand_id
1 'polypeptide(L)' 'MTMPPDILLVLVLPWPGKSPNLNPIEYVWDLLDRRVRARAIPPRNVRELAGALVEEWGNISQQELANLVQDTLFHFC' A
#
# COMPACT_ATOMS: atom_id res chain seq x y z
N MET A 1 10.08 -11.94 -31.59
CA MET A 1 9.91 -12.45 -30.21
C MET A 1 8.59 -11.93 -29.71
N THR A 2 7.51 -12.67 -29.96
CA THR A 2 6.14 -12.27 -29.65
C THR A 2 5.85 -12.63 -28.19
N MET A 3 5.55 -11.62 -27.36
CA MET A 3 5.14 -11.81 -25.98
C MET A 3 3.84 -12.66 -25.93
N PRO A 4 3.70 -13.61 -24.99
CA PRO A 4 2.49 -14.41 -24.86
C PRO A 4 1.28 -13.55 -24.47
N PRO A 5 0.06 -13.91 -24.92
CA PRO A 5 -1.17 -13.11 -24.77
C PRO A 5 -1.67 -12.95 -23.33
N ASP A 6 -1.02 -13.60 -22.37
CA ASP A 6 -1.48 -13.72 -20.98
C ASP A 6 -1.11 -12.49 -20.12
N ILE A 7 -0.28 -11.56 -20.66
CA ILE A 7 0.16 -10.32 -19.98
C ILE A 7 -0.87 -9.17 -20.12
N LEU A 8 -2.05 -9.42 -20.71
CA LEU A 8 -3.07 -8.40 -20.96
C LEU A 8 -3.99 -8.06 -19.76
N LEU A 9 -3.85 -8.72 -18.60
CA LEU A 9 -4.75 -8.47 -17.46
C LEU A 9 -4.23 -7.44 -16.44
N VAL A 10 -3.06 -6.85 -16.64
CA VAL A 10 -2.62 -5.71 -15.82
C VAL A 10 -3.11 -4.44 -16.50
N LEU A 11 -4.30 -3.99 -16.13
CA LEU A 11 -4.81 -2.67 -16.52
C LEU A 11 -3.89 -1.60 -15.94
N VAL A 12 -3.08 -0.98 -16.79
CA VAL A 12 -2.27 0.18 -16.42
C VAL A 12 -3.20 1.39 -16.38
N LEU A 13 -3.51 1.86 -15.16
CA LEU A 13 -4.30 3.07 -15.00
C LEU A 13 -3.51 4.28 -15.53
N PRO A 14 -4.14 5.19 -16.29
CA PRO A 14 -3.50 6.42 -16.74
C PRO A 14 -3.27 7.32 -15.53
N TRP A 15 -2.10 7.19 -14.91
CA TRP A 15 -1.68 8.05 -13.81
C TRP A 15 -1.25 9.41 -14.38
N PRO A 16 -1.89 10.53 -14.02
CA PRO A 16 -1.40 11.83 -14.43
C PRO A 16 -0.04 12.08 -13.77
N GLY A 17 0.95 12.42 -14.58
CA GLY A 17 2.27 12.77 -14.08
C GLY A 17 2.18 13.93 -13.09
N LYS A 18 2.84 13.78 -11.93
CA LYS A 18 2.99 14.76 -10.83
C LYS A 18 1.93 14.78 -9.72
N SER A 19 1.30 13.65 -9.40
CA SER A 19 0.57 13.48 -8.12
C SER A 19 1.29 12.53 -7.14
N PRO A 20 2.47 12.90 -6.60
CA PRO A 20 3.18 12.07 -5.62
C PRO A 20 2.35 11.83 -4.34
N ASN A 21 1.41 12.73 -4.04
CA ASN A 21 0.55 12.66 -2.85
C ASN A 21 -0.63 11.68 -2.97
N LEU A 22 -0.82 11.02 -4.12
CA LEU A 22 -1.98 10.17 -4.36
C LEU A 22 -1.65 8.69 -4.48
N ASN A 23 -0.39 8.27 -4.36
CA ASN A 23 -0.06 6.85 -4.50
C ASN A 23 -0.63 6.05 -3.30
N PRO A 24 -1.60 5.13 -3.51
CA PRO A 24 -2.16 4.32 -2.44
C PRO A 24 -1.08 3.53 -1.70
N ILE A 25 0.00 3.17 -2.41
CA ILE A 25 1.14 2.44 -1.84
C ILE A 25 1.85 3.28 -0.78
N GLU A 26 2.11 4.57 -1.04
CA GLU A 26 2.76 5.46 -0.08
C GLU A 26 1.90 5.66 1.17
N TYR A 27 0.58 5.76 0.99
CA TYR A 27 -0.33 5.86 2.13
C TYR A 27 -0.29 4.60 3.00
N VAL A 28 -0.30 3.43 2.37
CA VAL A 28 -0.24 2.15 3.10
C VAL A 28 1.09 2.04 3.85
N TRP A 29 2.20 2.50 3.27
CA TRP A 29 3.48 2.58 3.98
C TRP A 29 3.45 3.50 5.20
N ASP A 30 2.87 4.70 5.08
CA ASP A 30 2.74 5.63 6.21
C ASP A 30 1.83 5.05 7.32
N LEU A 31 0.74 4.37 6.95
CA LEU A 31 -0.13 3.68 7.91
C LEU A 31 0.63 2.59 8.67
N LEU A 32 1.40 1.75 7.98
CA LEU A 32 2.21 0.71 8.59
C LEU A 32 3.28 1.29 9.51
N ASP A 33 4.00 2.33 9.09
CA ASP A 33 5.03 2.99 9.91
C ASP A 33 4.41 3.54 11.21
N ARG A 34 3.26 4.23 11.12
CA ARG A 34 2.53 4.73 12.29
C ARG A 34 2.11 3.61 13.24
N ARG A 35 1.54 2.51 12.72
CA ARG A 35 1.10 1.38 13.54
C ARG A 35 2.27 0.69 14.22
N VAL A 36 3.37 0.43 13.50
CA VAL A 36 4.59 -0.18 14.07
C VAL A 36 5.19 0.71 15.16
N ARG A 37 5.22 2.03 14.98
CA ARG A 37 5.69 2.98 16.00
C ARG A 37 4.79 3.06 17.22
N ALA A 38 3.48 2.83 17.06
CA ALA A 38 2.50 2.85 18.14
C ALA A 38 2.48 1.56 18.97
N ARG A 39 3.21 0.51 18.57
CA ARG A 39 3.25 -0.76 19.31
C ARG A 39 3.83 -0.55 20.71
N ALA A 40 3.21 -1.20 21.69
CA ALA A 40 3.66 -1.15 23.08
C ALA A 40 5.10 -1.66 23.25
N ILE A 41 5.50 -2.64 22.44
CA ILE A 41 6.87 -3.15 22.38
C ILE A 41 7.43 -2.78 21.00
N PRO A 42 8.37 -1.81 20.94
CA PRO A 42 9.00 -1.43 19.68
C PRO A 42 9.98 -2.52 19.22
N PRO A 43 10.04 -2.82 17.91
CA PRO A 43 10.99 -3.79 17.35
C PRO A 43 12.42 -3.28 17.49
N ARG A 44 13.35 -4.17 17.88
CA ARG A 44 14.75 -3.82 18.19
C ARG A 44 15.74 -4.24 17.12
N ASN A 45 15.31 -5.07 16.18
CA ASN A 45 16.13 -5.55 15.08
C ASN A 45 15.27 -5.75 13.82
N VAL A 46 15.94 -5.96 12.69
CA VAL A 46 15.29 -6.11 11.37
C VAL A 46 14.30 -7.27 11.34
N ARG A 47 14.59 -8.37 12.06
CA ARG A 47 13.70 -9.54 12.13
C ARG A 47 12.41 -9.23 12.87
N GLU A 48 12.51 -8.56 14.02
CA GLU A 48 11.35 -8.10 14.78
C GLU A 48 10.54 -7.05 14.00
N LEU A 49 11.22 -6.14 13.29
CA LEU A 49 10.55 -5.15 12.45
C LEU A 49 9.78 -5.83 11.31
N ALA A 50 10.37 -6.80 10.63
CA ALA A 50 9.70 -7.55 9.58
C ALA A 50 8.47 -8.31 10.11
N GLY A 51 8.59 -8.96 11.28
CA GLY A 51 7.45 -9.60 11.94
C GLY A 51 6.34 -8.62 12.30
N ALA A 52 6.71 -7.47 12.89
CA ALA A 52 5.77 -6.43 13.24
C ALA A 52 5.03 -5.87 12.01
N LEU A 53 5.73 -5.65 10.90
CA LEU A 53 5.12 -5.21 9.64
C LEU A 53 4.11 -6.23 9.10
N VAL A 54 4.42 -7.53 9.14
CA VAL A 54 3.50 -8.59 8.70
C VAL A 54 2.25 -8.65 9.57
N GLU A 55 2.40 -8.52 10.89
CA GLU A 55 1.27 -8.49 11.81
C GLU A 55 0.40 -7.25 11.61
N GLU A 56 1.00 -6.06 11.51
CA GLU A 56 0.24 -4.83 11.28
C GLU A 56 -0.45 -4.84 9.91
N TRP A 57 0.18 -5.41 8.89
CA TRP A 57 -0.43 -5.63 7.58
C TRP A 57 -1.69 -6.50 7.69
N GLY A 58 -1.62 -7.61 8.43
CA GLY A 58 -2.77 -8.47 8.68
C GLY A 58 -3.91 -7.80 9.46
N ASN A 59 -3.60 -6.75 10.24
CA ASN A 59 -4.57 -5.97 10.98
C ASN A 59 -5.22 -4.84 10.15
N ILE A 60 -4.78 -4.58 8.91
CA ILE A 60 -5.45 -3.58 8.06
C ILE A 60 -6.73 -4.21 7.51
N SER A 61 -7.87 -3.59 7.78
CA SER A 61 -9.15 -4.08 7.27
C SER A 61 -9.26 -3.85 5.76
N GLN A 62 -10.01 -4.73 5.08
CA GLN A 62 -10.31 -4.54 3.65
C GLN A 62 -11.07 -3.22 3.39
N GLN A 63 -11.84 -2.74 4.36
CA GLN A 63 -12.54 -1.47 4.28
C GLN A 63 -11.57 -0.28 4.31
N GLU A 64 -10.54 -0.32 5.17
CA GLU A 64 -9.48 0.70 5.17
C GLU A 64 -8.77 0.73 3.81
N LEU A 65 -8.42 -0.43 3.24
CA LEU A 65 -7.81 -0.49 1.91
C LEU A 65 -8.76 0.02 0.80
N ALA A 66 -10.04 -0.35 0.85
CA ALA A 66 -11.02 0.08 -0.14
C ALA A 66 -11.24 1.60 -0.12
N ASN A 67 -11.28 2.21 1.07
CA ASN A 67 -11.37 3.67 1.22
C ASN A 67 -10.15 4.35 0.60
N LEU A 68 -8.94 3.81 0.79
CA LEU A 68 -7.73 4.37 0.18
C LEU A 68 -7.72 4.30 -1.34
N VAL A 69 -8.20 3.19 -1.91
CA VAL A 69 -8.34 3.05 -3.36
C VAL A 69 -9.42 4.00 -3.90
N GLN A 70 -10.52 4.18 -3.18
CA GLN A 70 -11.57 5.14 -3.55
C GLN A 70 -11.04 6.58 -3.51
N ASP A 71 -10.42 7.02 -2.42
CA ASP A 71 -9.91 8.38 -2.24
C ASP A 71 -8.89 8.76 -3.31
N THR A 72 -8.04 7.81 -3.67
CA THR A 72 -7.03 8.01 -4.72
C THR A 72 -7.66 8.06 -6.11
N LEU A 73 -8.65 7.22 -6.41
CA LEU A 73 -9.40 7.25 -7.68
C LEU A 73 -10.30 8.48 -7.84
N PHE A 74 -10.92 8.97 -6.77
CA PHE A 74 -11.76 10.18 -6.79
C PHE A 74 -10.97 11.44 -7.15
N HIS A 75 -9.67 11.48 -6.82
CA HIS A 75 -8.79 12.57 -7.22
C HIS A 75 -8.36 12.54 -8.70
N PHE A 76 -8.68 11.47 -9.44
CA PHE A 76 -8.37 11.34 -10.86
C PHE A 76 -9.60 11.51 -11.78
N CYS A 77 -10.79 11.79 -11.23
CA CYS A 77 -12.00 12.18 -11.96
C CYS A 77 -12.20 13.70 -11.88
#